data_AF-X1S9W8-F1
#
_entry.id   AF-X1S9W8-F1
#
_cell.length_a   1.000
_cell.length_b   1.000
_cell.length_c   1.000
_cell.angle_alpha   90.00
_cell.angle_beta   90.00
_cell.angle_gamma   90.00
#
_symmetry.space_group_name_H-M   'P 1'
#
loop_
_entity.id
_entity.type
_entity.pdbx_description
1 polymer ?
#
loop_
_entity_poly.entity_id
_entity_poly.type
_entity_poly.pdbx_seq_one_letter_code
_entity_poly.pdbx_strand_id
1 'polypeptide(L)'
;LIKERKKLIPKQDLQVDKKATKKIDIRLEKETRIYWVRAISGALSGLIGRLLFGLIGWWLLIWMLCFWFITPFFVSFIVYKYEYDKEEWSWKNIIKPGIGIFFLLFMIVSVITHTFLAFL
;
A
#
# COMPACT_ATOMS: atom_id res chain seq x y z
N LEU A 1 20.67 44.74 27.26
CA LEU A 1 21.04 44.34 25.88
C LEU A 1 20.69 42.89 25.48
N ILE A 2 20.21 42.02 26.38
CA ILE A 2 19.86 40.60 26.04
C ILE A 2 18.36 40.40 25.74
N LYS A 3 17.49 41.36 26.12
CA LYS A 3 16.02 41.23 26.04
C LYS A 3 15.43 41.45 24.63
N GLU A 4 16.17 42.12 23.75
CA GLU A 4 15.75 42.47 22.38
C GLU A 4 15.99 41.31 21.38
N ARG A 5 16.98 40.44 21.61
CA ARG A 5 17.34 39.35 20.67
C ARG A 5 16.31 38.21 20.57
N LYS A 6 15.35 38.11 21.50
CA LYS A 6 14.31 37.07 21.46
C LYS A 6 13.12 37.42 20.54
N LYS A 7 13.04 38.64 20.00
CA LYS A 7 11.93 39.06 19.13
C LYS A 7 12.13 38.76 17.64
N LEU A 8 13.29 38.23 17.24
CA LEU A 8 13.68 38.04 15.84
C LEU A 8 13.90 36.58 15.44
N ILE A 9 13.38 35.61 16.20
CA ILE A 9 13.23 34.25 15.64
C ILE A 9 12.01 34.33 14.72
N PRO A 10 12.17 34.20 13.38
CA PRO A 10 11.08 34.43 12.47
C PRO A 10 9.99 33.41 12.74
N LYS A 11 8.78 33.87 13.07
CA LYS A 11 7.59 32.99 13.09
C LYS A 11 7.37 32.25 11.77
N GLN A 12 8.03 32.69 10.68
CA GLN A 12 8.05 32.02 9.39
C GLN A 12 8.71 30.65 9.44
N ASP A 13 9.87 30.47 10.09
CA ASP A 13 10.54 29.16 10.13
C ASP A 13 9.71 28.12 10.90
N LEU A 14 9.07 28.53 12.01
CA LEU A 14 8.16 27.67 12.79
C LEU A 14 6.86 27.29 12.04
N GLN A 15 6.38 28.14 11.13
CA GLN A 15 5.21 27.83 10.29
C GLN A 15 5.58 26.98 9.07
N VAL A 16 6.77 27.17 8.51
CA VAL A 16 7.33 26.33 7.44
C VAL A 16 7.55 24.92 7.96
N ASP A 17 8.14 24.77 9.15
CA ASP A 17 8.33 23.47 9.79
C ASP A 17 6.99 22.78 10.07
N LYS A 18 6.01 23.46 10.69
CA LYS A 18 4.68 22.87 10.93
C LYS A 18 3.96 22.47 9.63
N LYS A 19 4.09 23.24 8.55
CA LYS A 19 3.53 22.86 7.23
C LYS A 19 4.28 21.68 6.62
N ALA A 20 5.60 21.60 6.79
CA ALA A 20 6.41 20.48 6.34
C ALA A 20 6.08 19.19 7.11
N THR A 21 5.98 19.25 8.44
CA THR A 21 5.53 18.11 9.28
C THR A 21 4.15 17.64 8.85
N LYS A 22 3.20 18.55 8.64
CA LYS A 22 1.84 18.21 8.20
C LYS A 22 1.81 17.53 6.83
N LYS A 23 2.68 17.95 5.90
CA LYS A 23 2.82 17.29 4.58
C LYS A 23 3.45 15.90 4.69
N ILE A 24 4.42 15.72 5.58
CA ILE A 24 5.05 14.42 5.87
C ILE A 24 4.01 13.46 6.46
N ASP A 25 3.22 13.91 7.43
CA ASP A 25 2.18 13.10 8.07
C ASP A 25 1.12 12.62 7.05
N ILE A 26 0.66 13.51 6.17
CA ILE A 26 -0.31 13.18 5.11
C ILE A 26 0.26 12.14 4.13
N ARG A 27 1.54 12.27 3.77
CA ARG A 27 2.21 11.29 2.90
C ARG A 27 2.36 9.94 3.59
N LEU A 28 2.75 9.94 4.85
CA LEU A 28 2.92 8.73 5.65
C LEU A 28 1.59 7.97 5.82
N GLU A 29 0.49 8.70 6.05
CA GLU A 29 -0.85 8.12 6.14
C GLU A 29 -1.28 7.47 4.82
N LYS A 30 -1.00 8.13 3.69
CA LYS A 30 -1.32 7.61 2.35
C LYS A 30 -0.51 6.36 2.02
N GLU A 31 0.79 6.35 2.31
CA GLU A 31 1.66 5.18 2.12
C GLU A 31 1.21 4.01 3.01
N THR A 32 0.87 4.29 4.26
CA THR A 32 0.34 3.29 5.21
C THR A 32 -0.97 2.69 4.71
N ARG A 33 -1.86 3.51 4.16
CA ARG A 33 -3.14 3.04 3.62
C ARG A 33 -2.94 2.14 2.40
N ILE A 34 -2.04 2.50 1.49
CA ILE A 34 -1.68 1.66 0.34
C ILE A 34 -1.05 0.34 0.81
N TYR A 35 -0.20 0.39 1.84
CA TYR A 35 0.39 -0.81 2.44
C TYR A 35 -0.67 -1.78 2.97
N TRP A 36 -1.67 -1.28 3.70
CA TRP A 36 -2.78 -2.10 4.19
C TRP A 36 -3.64 -2.70 3.07
N VAL A 37 -3.92 -1.91 2.02
CA VAL A 37 -4.59 -2.42 0.82
C VAL A 37 -3.81 -3.58 0.21
N ARG A 38 -2.49 -3.45 0.11
CA ARG A 38 -1.61 -4.51 -0.41
C ARG A 38 -1.66 -5.75 0.44
N ALA A 39 -1.58 -5.59 1.76
CA ALA A 39 -1.67 -6.69 2.70
C ALA A 39 -2.99 -7.48 2.51
N ILE A 40 -4.12 -6.78 2.50
CA ILE A 40 -5.45 -7.38 2.31
C ILE A 40 -5.56 -8.04 0.94
N SER A 41 -5.10 -7.37 -0.13
CA SER A 41 -5.16 -7.92 -1.48
C SER A 41 -4.31 -9.18 -1.67
N GLY A 42 -3.17 -9.28 -0.99
CA GLY A 42 -2.32 -10.48 -1.01
C GLY A 42 -3.02 -11.66 -0.34
N ALA A 43 -3.58 -11.44 0.84
CA ALA A 43 -4.37 -12.43 1.56
C ALA A 43 -5.57 -12.91 0.72
N LEU A 44 -6.36 -11.98 0.17
CA LEU A 44 -7.52 -12.31 -0.67
C LEU A 44 -7.12 -13.05 -1.95
N SER A 45 -6.02 -12.64 -2.60
CA SER A 45 -5.52 -13.31 -3.80
C SER A 45 -5.22 -14.78 -3.54
N GLY A 46 -4.54 -15.09 -2.43
CA GLY A 46 -4.19 -16.46 -2.05
C GLY A 46 -5.42 -17.29 -1.69
N LEU A 47 -6.32 -16.70 -0.90
CA LEU A 47 -7.57 -17.34 -0.50
C LEU A 47 -8.43 -17.66 -1.73
N ILE A 48 -8.72 -16.67 -2.57
CA ILE A 48 -9.58 -16.83 -3.75
C ILE A 48 -8.95 -17.78 -4.77
N GLY A 49 -7.66 -17.59 -5.07
CA GLY A 49 -6.95 -18.38 -6.08
C GLY A 49 -6.96 -19.87 -5.73
N ARG A 50 -6.78 -20.22 -4.46
CA ARG A 50 -6.80 -21.61 -4.01
C ARG A 50 -8.21 -22.13 -3.73
N LEU A 51 -9.06 -21.36 -3.03
CA LEU A 51 -10.38 -21.81 -2.57
C LEU A 51 -11.43 -21.85 -3.68
N LEU A 52 -11.52 -20.78 -4.49
CA LEU A 52 -12.56 -20.66 -5.52
C LEU A 52 -12.14 -21.28 -6.86
N PHE A 53 -10.87 -21.12 -7.23
CA PHE A 53 -10.36 -21.57 -8.52
C PHE A 53 -9.50 -22.85 -8.43
N GLY A 54 -9.20 -23.34 -7.23
CA GLY A 54 -8.44 -24.57 -7.05
C GLY A 54 -6.99 -24.51 -7.56
N LEU A 55 -6.44 -23.33 -7.84
CA LEU A 55 -5.16 -23.18 -8.55
C LEU A 55 -3.98 -23.65 -7.68
N ILE A 56 -2.99 -24.25 -8.33
CA ILE A 56 -1.78 -24.81 -7.69
C ILE A 56 -0.55 -24.47 -8.53
N GLY A 57 0.61 -24.28 -7.86
CA GLY A 57 1.91 -24.11 -8.51
C GLY A 57 1.95 -22.90 -9.44
N TRP A 58 2.32 -23.11 -10.70
CA TRP A 58 2.47 -22.06 -11.70
C TRP A 58 1.19 -21.28 -12.00
N TRP A 59 0.03 -21.94 -11.95
CA TRP A 59 -1.25 -21.27 -12.17
C TRP A 59 -1.60 -20.29 -11.04
N LEU A 60 -1.29 -20.67 -9.80
CA LEU A 60 -1.47 -19.81 -8.64
C LEU A 60 -0.48 -18.63 -8.66
N LEU A 61 0.73 -18.83 -9.20
CA LEU A 61 1.69 -17.76 -9.41
C LEU A 61 1.19 -16.74 -10.47
N ILE A 62 0.69 -17.22 -11.61
CA ILE A 62 0.13 -16.34 -12.65
C ILE A 62 -1.06 -15.55 -12.08
N TRP A 63 -1.94 -16.22 -11.34
CA TRP A 63 -3.06 -15.59 -10.64
C TRP A 63 -2.61 -14.47 -9.69
N MET A 64 -1.59 -14.75 -8.88
CA MET A 64 -1.00 -13.77 -7.97
C MET A 64 -0.46 -12.55 -8.73
N LEU A 65 0.24 -12.77 -9.85
CA LEU A 65 0.76 -11.69 -10.68
C LEU A 65 -0.38 -10.82 -11.26
N CYS A 66 -1.43 -11.44 -11.78
CA CYS A 66 -2.62 -10.71 -12.24
C CYS A 66 -3.20 -9.84 -11.12
N PHE A 67 -3.38 -10.39 -9.92
CA PHE A 67 -3.86 -9.63 -8.77
C PHE A 67 -2.90 -8.51 -8.36
N TRP A 68 -1.59 -8.77 -8.39
CA TRP A 68 -0.58 -7.80 -8.03
C TRP A 68 -0.60 -6.57 -8.95
N PHE A 69 -0.77 -6.79 -10.26
CA PHE A 69 -0.89 -5.70 -11.23
C PHE A 69 -2.26 -5.05 -11.20
N ILE A 70 -3.37 -5.79 -11.19
CA ILE A 70 -4.72 -5.23 -11.37
C ILE A 70 -5.22 -4.50 -10.12
N THR A 71 -5.07 -5.10 -8.94
CA THR A 71 -5.60 -4.57 -7.68
C THR A 71 -5.20 -3.12 -7.38
N PRO A 72 -3.93 -2.69 -7.52
CA PRO A 72 -3.55 -1.33 -7.20
C PRO A 72 -4.16 -0.30 -8.17
N PHE A 73 -4.32 -0.62 -9.46
CA PHE A 73 -5.06 0.25 -10.37
C PHE A 73 -6.53 0.29 -9.99
N PHE A 74 -7.15 -0.86 -9.73
CA PHE A 74 -8.55 -0.95 -9.32
C PHE A 74 -8.83 -0.11 -8.08
N VAL A 75 -8.02 -0.27 -7.02
CA VAL A 75 -8.19 0.47 -5.77
C VAL A 75 -7.94 1.96 -5.95
N SER A 76 -6.96 2.35 -6.77
CA SER A 76 -6.67 3.76 -7.03
C SER A 76 -7.82 4.47 -7.76
N PHE A 77 -8.39 3.83 -8.77
CA PHE A 77 -9.47 4.40 -9.58
C PHE A 77 -10.85 4.32 -8.92
N ILE A 78 -11.21 3.16 -8.36
CA ILE A 78 -12.59 2.86 -7.95
C ILE A 78 -12.82 3.19 -6.48
N VAL A 79 -11.86 2.83 -5.61
CA VAL A 79 -12.03 2.99 -4.15
C VAL A 79 -11.66 4.40 -3.72
N TYR A 80 -10.44 4.84 -4.02
CA TYR A 80 -9.98 6.14 -3.56
C TYR A 80 -10.37 7.30 -4.45
N LYS A 81 -10.70 7.03 -5.73
CA LYS A 81 -11.03 8.06 -6.72
C LYS A 81 -10.06 9.25 -6.64
N TYR A 82 -8.76 8.96 -6.50
CA TYR A 82 -7.78 10.03 -6.39
C TYR A 82 -7.90 10.92 -7.64
N GLU A 83 -8.02 12.24 -7.43
CA GLU A 83 -7.89 13.20 -8.53
C GLU A 83 -6.59 12.89 -9.27
N TYR A 84 -6.68 12.83 -10.60
CA TYR A 84 -5.56 12.43 -11.44
C TYR A 84 -4.45 13.49 -11.34
N ASP A 85 -3.48 13.25 -10.47
CA ASP A 85 -2.25 14.02 -10.35
C ASP A 85 -1.10 13.28 -11.03
N LYS A 86 -0.59 13.83 -12.15
CA LYS A 86 0.47 13.22 -12.96
C LYS A 86 1.75 12.90 -12.16
N GLU A 87 2.04 13.64 -11.09
CA GLU A 87 3.24 13.40 -10.28
C GLU A 87 3.07 12.19 -9.34
N GLU A 88 1.87 11.98 -8.82
CA GLU A 88 1.55 10.82 -7.98
C GLU A 88 1.28 9.56 -8.82
N TRP A 89 0.74 9.73 -10.03
CA TRP A 89 0.37 8.69 -10.99
C TRP A 89 1.55 8.09 -11.76
N SER A 90 2.67 7.80 -11.09
CA SER A 90 3.73 6.99 -11.67
C SER A 90 3.51 5.50 -11.35
N TRP A 91 3.63 4.64 -12.36
CA TRP A 91 3.53 3.18 -12.19
C TRP A 91 4.43 2.66 -11.06
N LYS A 92 5.59 3.30 -10.88
CA LYS A 92 6.52 3.01 -9.79
C LYS A 92 5.92 3.30 -8.42
N ASN A 93 5.21 4.43 -8.24
CA ASN A 93 4.59 4.80 -6.98
C ASN A 93 3.35 3.95 -6.66
N ILE A 94 2.68 3.41 -7.67
CA ILE A 94 1.50 2.55 -7.50
C ILE A 94 1.92 1.10 -7.19
N ILE A 95 2.98 0.62 -7.84
CA ILE A 95 3.38 -0.80 -7.79
C ILE A 95 4.39 -1.10 -6.68
N LYS A 96 5.34 -0.20 -6.40
CA LYS A 96 6.41 -0.45 -5.40
C LYS A 96 5.91 -0.60 -3.96
N PRO A 97 4.97 0.21 -3.45
CA PRO A 97 4.61 0.15 -2.04
C PRO A 97 3.99 -1.20 -1.69
N GLY A 98 4.45 -1.80 -0.58
CA GLY A 98 3.83 -2.97 0.00
C GLY A 98 3.93 -4.27 -0.81
N ILE A 99 4.87 -4.38 -1.76
CA ILE A 99 5.05 -5.63 -2.53
C ILE A 99 5.46 -6.82 -1.65
N GLY A 100 6.34 -6.58 -0.67
CA GLY A 100 6.80 -7.63 0.24
C GLY A 100 5.68 -8.17 1.11
N ILE A 101 4.85 -7.29 1.69
CA ILE A 101 3.72 -7.71 2.53
C ILE A 101 2.63 -8.42 1.72
N PHE A 102 2.40 -7.96 0.48
CA PHE A 102 1.49 -8.63 -0.45
C PHE A 102 1.93 -10.09 -0.68
N PHE A 103 3.21 -10.29 -1.04
CA PHE A 103 3.74 -11.62 -1.31
C PHE A 103 3.74 -12.51 -0.06
N LEU A 104 4.15 -11.97 1.08
CA LEU A 104 4.18 -12.69 2.35
C LEU A 104 2.80 -13.20 2.77
N LEU A 105 1.78 -12.33 2.77
CA LEU A 105 0.42 -12.71 3.16
C LEU A 105 -0.22 -13.63 2.13
N PHE A 106 0.04 -13.42 0.85
CA PHE A 106 -0.36 -14.36 -0.19
C PHE A 106 0.19 -15.77 0.08
N MET A 107 1.49 -15.89 0.38
CA MET A 107 2.12 -17.18 0.66
C MET A 107 1.52 -17.84 1.90
N ILE A 108 1.41 -17.11 3.02
CA ILE A 108 0.86 -17.63 4.27
C ILE A 108 -0.57 -18.14 4.06
N VAL A 109 -1.43 -17.31 3.49
CA VAL A 109 -2.85 -17.67 3.29
C VAL A 109 -2.98 -18.80 2.29
N SER A 110 -2.24 -18.78 1.18
CA SER A 110 -2.29 -19.85 0.19
C SER A 110 -1.86 -21.20 0.76
N VAL A 111 -0.81 -21.23 1.58
CA VAL A 111 -0.34 -22.46 2.25
C VAL A 111 -1.38 -22.95 3.24
N ILE A 112 -1.90 -22.07 4.09
CA ILE A 112 -2.94 -22.41 5.06
C ILE A 112 -4.16 -22.99 4.34
N THR A 113 -4.70 -22.28 3.36
CA THR A 113 -5.87 -22.71 2.58
C THR A 113 -5.60 -24.01 1.83
N HIS A 114 -4.41 -24.17 1.23
CA HIS A 114 -4.06 -25.40 0.53
C HIS A 114 -4.01 -26.59 1.49
N THR A 115 -3.36 -26.43 2.65
CA THR A 115 -3.29 -27.45 3.68
C THR A 115 -4.69 -27.82 4.16
N PHE A 116 -5.53 -26.85 4.55
CA PHE A 116 -6.90 -27.14 4.97
C PHE A 116 -7.69 -27.92 3.92
N LEU A 117 -7.58 -27.56 2.64
CA LEU A 117 -8.27 -28.27 1.55
C LEU A 117 -7.67 -29.63 1.19
N ALA A 118 -6.40 -29.88 1.52
CA ALA A 118 -5.76 -31.17 1.26
C ALA A 118 -6.09 -32.22 2.35
N PHE A 119 -6.46 -31.76 3.55
CA PHE A 119 -6.82 -32.60 4.70
C PHE A 119 -8.33 -32.75 4.91
N LEU A 120 -9.15 -32.01 4.14
CA LEU A 120 -10.60 -32.16 4.05
C LEU A 120 -10.97 -33.17 2.95
#